data_AF-A0AAV3WPU7-F1
#
_entry.id   AF-A0AAV3WPU7-F1
#
_cell.length_a   1.000
_cell.length_b   1.000
_cell.length_c   1.000
_cell.angle_alpha   90.00
_cell.angle_beta   90.00
_cell.angle_gamma   90.00
#
_symmetry.space_group_name_H-M   'P 1'
#
loop_
_entity.id
_entity.type
_entity.pdbx_description
1 polymer ?
#
loop_
_entity_poly.entity_id
_entity_poly.type
_entity_poly.pdbx_seq_one_letter_code
_entity_poly.pdbx_strand_id
1 'polypeptide(L)'
;MKYFNYIDLLFYVPLTFLMVYDYFPDLSMFNFIPREIYIWVILGLVIFSLFFKRLQTDNRLEIVYSQIFSLSYLLFLMIILTVSGGESLSGIGFDDIGTWIVIILSIARIVSQKRKLQKE
;
A
#
# COMPACT_ATOMS: atom_id res chain seq x y z
N MET A 1 -20.57 -5.58 -0.40
CA MET A 1 -19.19 -5.65 -0.92
C MET A 1 -19.27 -5.38 -2.41
N LYS A 2 -19.26 -4.11 -2.80
CA LYS A 2 -19.19 -3.77 -4.23
C LYS A 2 -17.81 -4.20 -4.69
N TYR A 3 -17.82 -5.12 -5.65
CA TYR A 3 -16.68 -5.84 -6.17
C TYR A 3 -15.51 -4.90 -6.48
N PHE A 4 -14.30 -5.36 -6.14
CA PHE A 4 -13.03 -4.86 -6.65
C PHE A 4 -13.22 -4.19 -8.01
N ASN A 5 -13.11 -2.86 -8.05
CA ASN A 5 -13.21 -2.16 -9.33
C ASN A 5 -11.92 -2.43 -10.11
N TYR A 6 -11.99 -2.50 -11.44
CA TYR A 6 -10.79 -2.55 -12.30
C TYR A 6 -9.77 -1.44 -11.99
N ILE A 7 -10.26 -0.34 -11.42
CA ILE A 7 -9.50 0.81 -10.93
C ILE A 7 -8.66 0.45 -9.70
N ASP A 8 -9.15 -0.39 -8.79
CA ASP A 8 -8.38 -0.87 -7.63
C ASP A 8 -7.23 -1.76 -8.10
N LEU A 9 -7.46 -2.55 -9.15
CA LEU A 9 -6.46 -3.41 -9.77
C LEU A 9 -5.33 -2.59 -10.41
N LEU A 10 -5.67 -1.44 -11.01
CA LEU A 10 -4.71 -0.45 -11.50
C LEU A 10 -3.81 0.11 -10.39
N PHE A 11 -4.24 0.07 -9.13
CA PHE A 11 -3.43 0.51 -7.99
C PHE A 11 -2.59 -0.64 -7.40
N TYR A 12 -3.21 -1.80 -7.16
CA TYR A 12 -2.54 -2.93 -6.49
C TYR A 12 -1.48 -3.61 -7.37
N VAL A 13 -1.67 -3.68 -8.68
CA VAL A 13 -0.70 -4.30 -9.58
C VAL A 13 0.62 -3.52 -9.60
N PRO A 14 0.64 -2.20 -9.88
CA PRO A 14 1.88 -1.44 -9.78
C PRO A 14 2.47 -1.49 -8.37
N LEU A 15 1.66 -1.38 -7.31
CA LEU A 15 2.13 -1.49 -5.93
C LEU A 15 2.86 -2.81 -5.66
N THR A 16 2.36 -3.92 -6.19
CA THR A 16 3.00 -5.24 -6.07
C THR A 16 4.36 -5.27 -6.74
N PHE A 17 4.42 -4.85 -8.01
CA PHE A 17 5.69 -4.80 -8.75
C PHE A 17 6.72 -3.93 -8.04
N LEU A 18 6.25 -2.85 -7.44
CA LEU A 18 7.05 -1.88 -6.72
C LEU A 18 7.65 -2.49 -5.45
N MET A 19 6.84 -3.18 -4.63
CA MET A 19 7.37 -3.90 -3.46
C MET A 19 8.26 -5.08 -3.83
N VAL A 20 7.95 -5.82 -4.91
CA VAL A 20 8.82 -6.90 -5.41
C VAL A 20 10.18 -6.32 -5.80
N TYR A 21 10.21 -5.20 -6.51
CA TYR A 21 11.46 -4.52 -6.87
C TYR A 21 12.23 -4.02 -5.63
N ASP A 22 11.53 -3.52 -4.62
CA ASP A 22 12.16 -3.07 -3.36
C ASP A 22 12.81 -4.21 -2.56
N TYR A 23 12.15 -5.37 -2.53
CA TYR A 23 12.59 -6.55 -1.77
C TYR A 23 13.61 -7.41 -2.51
N PHE A 24 13.66 -7.31 -3.83
CA PHE A 24 14.54 -8.11 -4.67
C PHE A 24 15.29 -7.24 -5.69
N PRO A 25 16.17 -6.35 -5.22
CA PRO A 25 16.92 -5.43 -6.08
C PRO A 25 17.89 -6.14 -7.03
N ASP A 26 18.39 -7.31 -6.65
CA ASP A 26 19.36 -8.10 -7.42
C ASP A 26 18.70 -8.99 -8.49
N LEU A 27 17.37 -8.91 -8.67
CA LEU A 27 16.71 -9.54 -9.80
C LEU A 27 17.18 -8.87 -11.09
N SER A 28 18.07 -9.58 -11.79
CA SER A 28 18.63 -9.23 -13.10
C SER A 28 17.60 -8.78 -14.16
N MET A 29 16.32 -9.11 -13.99
CA MET A 29 15.22 -8.65 -14.84
C MET A 29 14.94 -7.13 -14.75
N PHE A 30 15.37 -6.45 -13.69
CA PHE A 30 15.06 -5.03 -13.48
C PHE A 30 16.24 -4.07 -13.63
N ASN A 31 17.41 -4.56 -14.07
CA ASN A 31 18.59 -3.72 -14.39
C ASN A 31 18.34 -2.69 -15.51
N PHE A 32 17.19 -2.75 -16.20
CA PHE A 32 16.81 -1.80 -17.25
C PHE A 32 16.07 -0.55 -16.74
N ILE A 33 15.59 -0.51 -15.49
CA ILE A 33 14.80 0.62 -14.97
C ILE A 33 15.69 1.50 -14.06
N PRO A 34 15.99 2.75 -14.46
CA PRO A 34 16.73 3.68 -13.62
C PRO A 34 16.01 3.95 -12.29
N ARG A 35 16.79 4.02 -11.21
CA ARG A 35 16.28 4.25 -9.85
C ARG A 35 15.47 5.55 -9.73
N GLU A 36 15.77 6.58 -10.53
CA GLU A 36 15.00 7.83 -10.48
C GLU A 36 13.55 7.62 -10.94
N ILE A 37 13.32 6.79 -11.96
CA ILE A 37 11.97 6.53 -12.49
C ILE A 37 11.11 5.83 -11.45
N TYR A 38 11.70 4.93 -10.67
CA TYR A 38 11.02 4.22 -9.59
C TYR A 38 10.42 5.17 -8.54
N ILE A 39 11.18 6.18 -8.11
CA ILE A 39 10.71 7.18 -7.13
C ILE A 39 9.53 7.98 -7.69
N TRP A 40 9.59 8.37 -8.97
CA TRP A 40 8.50 9.07 -9.64
C TRP A 40 7.24 8.21 -9.78
N VAL A 41 7.39 6.90 -10.00
CA VAL A 41 6.27 5.95 -10.05
C VAL A 41 5.63 5.79 -8.67
N ILE A 42 6.42 5.69 -7.59
CA ILE A 42 5.91 5.69 -6.21
C ILE A 42 5.10 6.96 -5.95
N LEU A 43 5.69 8.11 -6.23
CA LEU A 43 5.05 9.41 -6.02
C LEU A 43 3.74 9.51 -6.80
N GLY A 44 3.74 9.09 -8.06
CA GLY A 44 2.55 9.05 -8.90
C GLY A 44 1.45 8.17 -8.32
N LEU A 45 1.80 6.96 -7.85
CA LEU A 45 0.85 6.03 -7.23
C LEU A 45 0.29 6.54 -5.90
N VAL A 46 1.13 7.11 -5.04
CA VAL A 46 0.69 7.67 -3.75
C VAL A 46 -0.27 8.83 -3.99
N ILE A 47 0.10 9.77 -4.87
CA ILE A 47 -0.76 10.90 -5.25
C ILE A 47 -2.07 10.36 -5.82
N PHE A 48 -2.01 9.44 -6.79
CA PHE A 48 -3.20 8.84 -7.38
C PHE A 48 -4.12 8.21 -6.33
N SER A 49 -3.58 7.44 -5.39
CA SER A 49 -4.36 6.80 -4.31
C SER A 49 -5.09 7.80 -3.41
N LEU A 50 -4.46 8.95 -3.12
CA LEU A 50 -5.00 9.99 -2.26
C LEU A 50 -6.14 10.74 -2.93
N PHE A 51 -6.01 11.02 -4.23
CA PHE A 51 -7.05 11.71 -5.00
C PHE A 51 -8.21 10.78 -5.36
N PHE A 52 -7.95 9.51 -5.70
CA PHE A 52 -8.99 8.58 -6.14
C PHE A 52 -9.92 8.10 -5.02
N LYS A 53 -9.41 7.85 -3.81
CA LYS A 53 -10.26 7.45 -2.66
C LYS A 53 -11.29 8.51 -2.28
N ARG A 54 -11.05 9.78 -2.62
CA ARG A 54 -11.99 10.88 -2.37
C ARG A 54 -13.12 10.95 -3.39
N LEU A 55 -12.94 10.38 -4.58
CA LEU A 55 -13.88 10.47 -5.71
C LEU A 55 -14.91 9.34 -5.74
N GLN A 56 -14.68 8.20 -5.08
CA GLN A 56 -15.40 6.97 -5.40
C GLN A 56 -16.61 6.63 -4.52
N THR A 57 -16.71 7.11 -3.27
CA THR A 57 -17.79 6.70 -2.37
C THR A 57 -18.05 7.73 -1.26
N ASP A 58 -19.32 8.11 -1.08
CA ASP A 58 -19.80 8.92 0.06
C ASP A 58 -20.11 8.06 1.30
N ASN A 59 -20.20 6.74 1.10
CA ASN A 59 -20.51 5.78 2.14
C ASN A 59 -19.28 5.46 3.00
N ARG A 60 -19.18 6.16 4.13
CA ARG A 60 -18.02 6.13 5.01
C ARG A 60 -17.66 4.73 5.56
N LEU A 61 -18.60 3.79 5.62
CA LEU A 61 -18.34 2.40 6.01
C LEU A 61 -17.51 1.65 4.95
N GLU A 62 -17.80 1.84 3.67
CA GLU A 62 -17.03 1.21 2.57
C GLU A 62 -15.60 1.75 2.52
N ILE A 63 -15.39 3.03 2.83
CA ILE A 63 -14.05 3.64 2.94
C ILE A 63 -13.23 2.93 4.02
N VAL A 64 -13.83 2.66 5.19
CA VAL A 64 -13.18 1.97 6.30
C VAL A 64 -12.82 0.53 5.92
N TYR A 65 -13.74 -0.22 5.30
CA TYR A 65 -13.45 -1.59 4.84
C TYR A 65 -12.36 -1.62 3.76
N SER A 66 -12.38 -0.68 2.81
CA SER A 66 -11.33 -0.54 1.79
C SER A 66 -9.96 -0.24 2.41
N GLN A 67 -9.90 0.63 3.43
CA GLN A 67 -8.64 0.90 4.15
C GLN A 67 -8.10 -0.33 4.90
N ILE A 68 -8.97 -1.08 5.57
CA ILE A 68 -8.59 -2.34 6.23
C ILE A 68 -8.07 -3.34 5.21
N PHE A 69 -8.76 -3.47 4.07
CA PHE A 69 -8.34 -4.36 2.99
C PHE A 69 -6.98 -3.96 2.42
N SER A 70 -6.76 -2.68 2.09
CA SER A 70 -5.45 -2.20 1.58
C SER A 70 -4.32 -2.45 2.58
N LEU A 71 -4.56 -2.25 3.88
CA LEU A 71 -3.56 -2.47 4.92
C LEU A 71 -3.24 -3.96 5.08
N SER A 72 -4.27 -4.81 5.09
CA SER A 72 -4.10 -6.26 5.12
C SER A 72 -3.37 -6.77 3.88
N TYR A 73 -3.64 -6.21 2.71
CA TYR A 73 -2.97 -6.55 1.47
C TYR A 73 -1.47 -6.22 1.54
N LEU A 74 -1.12 -5.02 2.01
CA LEU A 74 0.26 -4.58 2.14
C LEU A 74 1.02 -5.47 3.13
N LEU A 75 0.43 -5.76 4.30
CA LEU A 75 1.01 -6.68 5.28
C LEU A 75 1.22 -8.08 4.70
N PHE A 76 0.22 -8.62 4.00
CA PHE A 76 0.33 -9.93 3.37
C PHE A 76 1.44 -9.97 2.32
N LEU A 77 1.57 -8.92 1.52
CA LEU A 77 2.62 -8.80 0.53
C LEU A 77 4.00 -8.77 1.19
N MET A 78 4.17 -7.95 2.25
CA MET A 78 5.42 -7.92 3.02
C MET A 78 5.79 -9.31 3.56
N ILE A 79 4.83 -10.03 4.16
CA ILE A 79 5.10 -11.39 4.69
C ILE A 79 5.58 -12.32 3.59
N ILE A 80 4.89 -12.34 2.44
CA ILE A 80 5.27 -13.20 1.31
C ILE A 80 6.68 -12.86 0.82
N LEU A 81 6.98 -11.58 0.65
CA LEU A 81 8.27 -11.14 0.12
C LEU A 81 9.40 -11.42 1.10
N THR A 82 9.20 -11.18 2.40
CA THR A 82 10.17 -11.52 3.44
C THR A 82 10.41 -13.02 3.54
N VAL A 83 9.35 -13.84 3.57
CA VAL A 83 9.48 -15.31 3.64
C VAL A 83 10.14 -15.88 2.39
N SER A 84 9.97 -15.21 1.23
CA SER A 84 10.64 -15.57 -0.02
C SER A 84 12.13 -15.18 -0.04
N GLY A 85 12.67 -14.64 1.06
CA GLY A 85 14.08 -14.26 1.21
C GLY A 85 14.42 -12.89 0.64
N GLY A 86 13.42 -12.03 0.39
CA GLY A 86 13.64 -10.66 -0.03
C GLY A 86 13.97 -9.76 1.17
N GLU A 87 14.96 -8.87 1.00
CA GLU A 87 15.28 -7.84 1.97
C GLU A 87 14.93 -6.47 1.40
N SER A 88 14.12 -5.71 2.14
CA SER A 88 13.71 -4.37 1.72
C SER A 88 14.88 -3.40 1.80
N LEU A 89 15.27 -2.81 0.66
CA LEU A 89 16.29 -1.78 0.60
C LEU A 89 15.81 -0.42 1.09
N SER A 90 14.53 -0.10 0.92
CA SER A 90 13.98 1.22 1.25
C SER A 90 13.52 1.38 2.70
N GLY A 91 13.68 0.35 3.53
CA GLY A 91 13.21 0.34 4.91
C GLY A 91 11.71 0.09 5.04
N ILE A 92 11.05 -0.46 4.02
CA ILE A 92 9.66 -0.96 4.12
C ILE A 92 9.68 -2.45 4.45
N GLY A 93 10.41 -2.80 5.52
CA GLY A 93 10.61 -4.15 6.02
C GLY A 93 10.09 -4.34 7.44
N PHE A 94 9.96 -5.58 7.90
CA PHE A 94 9.59 -5.86 9.30
C PHE A 94 10.65 -5.40 10.30
N ASP A 95 11.90 -5.26 9.85
CA ASP A 95 13.03 -4.82 10.66
C ASP A 95 13.14 -3.30 10.79
N ASP A 96 12.34 -2.55 10.03
CA ASP A 96 12.36 -1.09 10.08
C ASP A 96 11.27 -0.53 11.02
N ILE A 97 11.69 0.35 11.93
CA ILE A 97 10.80 0.96 12.91
C ILE A 97 9.82 1.96 12.28
N GLY A 98 10.20 2.59 11.17
CA GLY A 98 9.35 3.49 10.40
C GLY A 98 8.14 2.79 9.82
N THR A 99 8.32 1.55 9.34
CA THR A 99 7.21 0.71 8.84
C THR A 99 6.15 0.47 9.91
N TRP A 100 6.57 0.13 11.13
CA TRP A 100 5.64 -0.04 12.27
C TRP A 100 4.92 1.25 12.64
N ILE A 101 5.61 2.39 12.59
CA ILE A 101 4.98 3.71 12.82
C ILE A 101 3.88 3.97 11.80
N VAL A 102 4.14 3.74 10.51
CA VAL A 102 3.15 3.93 9.43
C VAL A 102 1.95 2.99 9.61
N ILE A 103 2.18 1.73 10.00
CA ILE A 103 1.11 0.78 10.31
C ILE A 103 0.26 1.27 11.48
N ILE A 104 0.88 1.69 12.59
CA ILE A 104 0.19 2.19 13.79
C ILE A 104 -0.63 3.45 13.45
N LEU A 105 -0.04 4.40 12.71
CA LEU A 105 -0.75 5.61 12.27
C LEU A 105 -1.95 5.27 11.36
N SER A 106 -1.79 4.29 10.48
CA SER A 106 -2.88 3.83 9.61
C SER A 106 -4.01 3.20 10.41
N ILE A 107 -3.68 2.36 11.39
CA ILE A 107 -4.67 1.77 12.33
C ILE A 107 -5.36 2.89 13.13
N ALA A 108 -4.61 3.85 13.68
CA ALA A 108 -5.15 4.97 14.42
C ALA A 108 -6.13 5.80 13.58
N ARG A 109 -5.81 6.00 12.30
CA ARG A 109 -6.68 6.70 11.34
C ARG A 109 -7.97 5.93 11.03
N ILE A 110 -7.90 4.60 10.92
CA ILE A 110 -9.06 3.72 10.74
C ILE A 110 -9.96 3.75 11.99
N VAL A 111 -9.37 3.62 13.18
CA VAL A 111 -10.09 3.67 14.46
C VAL A 111 -10.75 5.04 14.65
N SER A 112 -10.04 6.13 14.36
CA SER A 112 -10.58 7.49 14.44
C SER A 112 -11.78 7.68 13.50
N GLN A 113 -11.69 7.18 12.25
CA GLN A 113 -12.82 7.18 11.32
C GLN A 113 -13.99 6.35 11.84
N LYS A 114 -13.77 5.13 12.33
CA LYS A 114 -14.83 4.32 12.95
C LYS A 114 -15.50 5.03 14.13
N ARG A 115 -14.74 5.69 15.00
CA ARG A 115 -15.29 6.43 16.16
C ARG A 115 -16.10 7.64 15.72
N LYS A 116 -15.73 8.32 14.63
CA LYS A 116 -16.53 9.41 14.05
C LYS A 116 -17.86 8.90 13.49
N LEU A 117 -17.88 7.70 12.91
CA LEU A 117 -19.10 7.06 12.40
C LEU A 117 -20.07 6.58 13.47
N GLN A 118 -19.59 6.30 14.67
CA GLN A 118 -20.43 5.93 15.81
C GLN A 118 -20.97 7.15 16.59
N LYS A 119 -20.50 8.36 16.26
CA LYS A 119 -20.89 9.61 16.92
C LYS A 119 -21.84 10.47 16.08
N GLU A 120 -22.02 10.17 14.80
CA GLU A 120 -23.17 10.59 13.98
C GLU A 120 -24.33 9.63 14.21
#